data_AF-A0A2V9LFY8-F1
#
_entry.id   AF-A0A2V9LFY8-F1
#
_cell.length_a   1.000
_cell.length_b   1.000
_cell.length_c   1.000
_cell.angle_alpha   90.00
_cell.angle_beta   90.00
_cell.angle_gamma   90.00
#
_symmetry.space_group_name_H-M   'P 1'
#
loop_
_entity.id
_entity.type
_entity.pdbx_description
1 polymer ?
#
loop_
_entity_poly.entity_id
_entity_poly.type
_entity_poly.pdbx_seq_one_letter_code
_entity_poly.pdbx_strand_id
1 'polypeptide(L)'
;AFTKQSKFYPTAPPGLTFPGPPLGASYGEGDPDCPRHLVSRRWANFAPRAGLVWDPFKKGKTAVRAGYGIFWDQFRLIGYNRFSTAQPFGLSRNIFAPGNASNGFAPSLSGNLIYTNAGQINPYPFSPPRTPEERAGYSPKFGGRWIAPALEVFLNPDFNLSYVQQFTLNVQQEVMKDTTLTIGYVGNRATHLWDPRQFNPPVPLPVTVMSADAQRANADERRKMSSIRCRGPRNEDLPCYGPVEIEDNGLWSSFHSLQVSINRKFSRGVTFLGSYVWSKYLDIQSFGGEGNSGPRNPFNLFLDKGLSDNDVAHRFVISYIWELPRVRRFAGLSNKLLNGWQINGITTAQSGTPYTIFSGRDTSLTTVGKDTADPVPGQDPAISGDRPRGDTIGRYFNTAAFQTAADGTVGQVGRNSLRGPAYVNWDFALFKDFPLSERWGKIQFRNEYFNIFNQVNFRNPVNSIASGAAFGKILATRDPRFIQFGLKWIF
;
A
#
# COMPACT_ATOMS: atom_id res chain seq x y z
N ALA A 1 33.84 10.45 1.01
CA ALA A 1 32.74 10.20 1.98
C ALA A 1 32.73 8.75 2.52
N PHE A 2 33.13 7.73 1.76
CA PHE A 2 33.13 6.32 2.20
C PHE A 2 34.56 5.78 2.43
N THR A 3 35.31 6.36 3.37
CA THR A 3 36.71 5.98 3.62
C THR A 3 36.94 5.33 4.99
N LYS A 4 35.91 5.31 5.85
CA LYS A 4 36.00 4.75 7.20
C LYS A 4 35.94 3.23 7.13
N GLN A 5 36.84 2.57 7.84
CA GLN A 5 36.84 1.11 7.97
C GLN A 5 36.32 0.73 9.34
N SER A 6 35.42 -0.26 9.40
CA SER A 6 34.96 -0.80 10.68
C SER A 6 36.10 -1.45 11.44
N LYS A 7 36.21 -1.16 12.74
CA LYS A 7 37.12 -1.84 13.66
C LYS A 7 36.63 -3.25 14.01
N PHE A 8 35.31 -3.45 13.97
CA PHE A 8 34.68 -4.72 14.33
C PHE A 8 34.55 -5.69 13.16
N TYR A 9 34.37 -5.16 11.94
CA TYR A 9 34.34 -5.94 10.71
C TYR A 9 35.36 -5.37 9.70
N PRO A 10 36.66 -5.67 9.85
CA PRO A 10 37.71 -5.11 8.99
C PRO A 10 37.59 -5.47 7.51
N THR A 11 36.81 -6.50 7.19
CA THR A 11 36.53 -6.94 5.82
C THR A 11 35.31 -6.25 5.19
N ALA A 12 34.55 -5.47 5.96
CA ALA A 12 33.39 -4.74 5.46
C ALA A 12 33.79 -3.67 4.43
N PRO A 13 32.97 -3.41 3.41
CA PRO A 13 33.11 -2.25 2.54
C PRO A 13 33.41 -0.95 3.28
N PRO A 14 34.34 -0.12 2.78
CA PRO A 14 34.61 1.19 3.33
C PRO A 14 33.33 2.04 3.44
N GLY A 15 33.09 2.63 4.60
CA GLY A 15 31.91 3.42 4.96
C GLY A 15 30.80 2.65 5.68
N LEU A 16 30.90 1.32 5.79
CA LEU A 16 30.09 0.54 6.72
C LEU A 16 30.65 0.64 8.14
N THR A 17 29.83 1.17 9.05
CA THR A 17 30.17 1.32 10.47
C THR A 17 29.08 0.70 11.32
N PHE A 18 29.45 0.13 12.46
CA PHE A 18 28.56 -0.64 13.31
C PHE A 18 28.43 -0.04 14.71
N PRO A 19 27.20 -0.01 15.27
CA PRO A 19 26.92 0.61 16.57
C PRO A 19 27.50 -0.16 17.77
N GLY A 20 28.14 -1.32 17.53
CA GLY A 20 28.76 -2.14 18.55
C GLY A 20 29.43 -3.37 17.97
N PRO A 21 30.20 -4.10 18.80
CA PRO A 21 30.91 -5.29 18.38
C PRO A 21 29.98 -6.46 18.06
N PRO A 22 30.46 -7.48 17.31
CA PRO A 22 29.80 -8.78 17.22
C PRO A 22 29.49 -9.38 18.60
N LEU A 23 28.38 -10.12 18.68
CA LEU A 23 27.94 -10.86 19.87
C LEU A 23 29.10 -11.68 20.46
N GLY A 24 29.49 -11.37 21.70
CA GLY A 24 30.53 -12.07 22.45
C GLY A 24 31.79 -11.25 22.78
N ALA A 25 31.97 -10.05 22.21
CA ALA A 25 33.04 -9.14 22.62
C ALA A 25 32.55 -8.11 23.66
N SER A 26 33.45 -7.70 24.56
CA SER A 26 33.17 -6.76 25.66
C SER A 26 32.56 -5.44 25.18
N TYR A 27 31.57 -4.92 25.93
CA TYR A 27 30.81 -3.72 25.59
C TYR A 27 31.72 -2.47 25.49
N GLY A 28 32.10 -2.11 24.27
CA GLY A 28 32.78 -0.84 23.95
C GLY A 28 31.86 0.14 23.22
N GLU A 29 32.40 1.34 22.93
CA GLU A 29 31.82 2.29 21.99
C GLU A 29 31.78 1.66 20.57
N GLY A 30 30.77 2.00 19.77
CA GLY A 30 30.65 1.56 18.38
C GLY A 30 31.84 2.01 17.52
N ASP A 31 31.78 1.72 16.21
CA ASP A 31 32.75 2.31 15.28
C ASP A 31 32.75 3.85 15.43
N PRO A 32 33.89 4.53 15.21
CA PRO A 32 33.96 5.99 15.33
C PRO A 32 32.86 6.68 14.49
N ASP A 33 32.13 7.59 15.13
CA ASP A 33 30.96 8.30 14.58
C ASP A 33 29.75 7.41 14.22
N CYS A 34 29.66 6.19 14.78
CA CYS A 34 28.48 5.33 14.69
C CYS A 34 27.80 5.21 16.07
N PRO A 35 26.81 6.07 16.38
CA PRO A 35 26.15 6.05 17.67
C PRO A 35 25.33 4.77 17.86
N ARG A 36 25.33 4.24 19.09
CA ARG A 36 24.57 3.02 19.45
C ARG A 36 23.07 3.10 19.15
N HIS A 37 22.52 4.31 19.12
CA HIS A 37 21.11 4.58 18.88
C HIS A 37 20.74 4.71 17.39
N LEU A 38 21.71 4.64 16.46
CA LEU A 38 21.61 4.81 14.99
C LEU A 38 21.06 6.18 14.52
N VAL A 39 20.10 6.76 15.26
CA VAL A 39 19.46 8.06 15.03
C VAL A 39 19.48 8.86 16.31
N SER A 40 19.76 10.16 16.20
CA SER A 40 19.89 11.07 17.34
C SER A 40 18.65 11.04 18.25
N ARG A 41 18.87 11.07 19.57
CA ARG A 41 17.77 11.17 20.55
C ARG A 41 17.07 12.51 20.40
N ARG A 42 15.75 12.48 20.17
CA ARG A 42 14.90 13.68 20.12
C ARG A 42 13.96 13.67 21.31
N TRP A 43 14.14 14.64 22.21
CA TRP A 43 13.39 14.73 23.46
C TRP A 43 12.08 15.54 23.35
N ALA A 44 11.82 16.17 22.21
CA ALA A 44 10.76 17.16 22.03
C ALA A 44 9.68 16.72 21.01
N ASN A 45 9.05 15.56 21.23
CA ASN A 45 7.86 15.14 20.46
C ASN A 45 6.59 15.76 21.06
N PHE A 46 6.43 17.07 20.93
CA PHE A 46 5.25 17.78 21.44
C PHE A 46 4.01 17.36 20.66
N ALA A 47 2.95 16.97 21.37
CA ALA A 47 1.74 16.38 20.80
C ALA A 47 0.48 17.11 21.29
N PRO A 48 0.34 18.42 21.02
CA PRO A 48 -0.77 19.22 21.53
C PRO A 48 -2.09 18.72 20.99
N ARG A 49 -3.13 18.86 21.80
CA ARG A 49 -4.51 18.57 21.43
C ARG A 49 -5.41 19.63 22.03
N ALA A 50 -6.32 20.14 21.23
CA ALA A 50 -7.32 21.11 21.65
C ALA A 50 -8.67 20.71 21.04
N GLY A 51 -9.73 20.91 21.81
CA GLY A 51 -11.09 20.63 21.38
C GLY A 51 -12.05 21.69 21.89
N LEU A 52 -13.09 21.94 21.11
CA LEU A 52 -14.18 22.86 21.44
C LEU A 52 -15.51 22.15 21.21
N VAL A 53 -16.42 22.27 22.18
CA VAL A 53 -17.81 21.84 22.03
C VAL A 53 -18.70 23.00 22.42
N TRP A 54 -19.66 23.32 21.56
CA TRP A 54 -20.51 24.49 21.72
C TRP A 54 -21.95 24.18 21.28
N ASP A 55 -22.92 24.54 22.10
CA ASP A 55 -24.33 24.64 21.70
C ASP A 55 -24.65 26.12 21.42
N PRO A 56 -24.71 26.54 20.13
CA PRO A 56 -24.91 27.93 19.75
C PRO A 56 -26.26 28.50 20.17
N PHE A 57 -27.28 27.65 20.33
CA PHE A 57 -28.64 28.10 20.60
C PHE A 57 -29.10 27.82 22.03
N LYS A 58 -28.28 27.12 22.83
CA LYS A 58 -28.59 26.72 24.22
C LYS A 58 -29.89 25.91 24.32
N LYS A 59 -30.24 25.17 23.26
CA LYS A 59 -31.49 24.39 23.14
C LYS A 59 -31.25 22.88 23.20
N GLY A 60 -29.99 22.43 23.26
CA GLY A 60 -29.61 21.01 23.26
C GLY A 60 -29.83 20.29 21.92
N LYS A 61 -30.26 21.02 20.88
CA LYS A 61 -30.60 20.46 19.55
C LYS A 61 -29.50 20.65 18.50
N THR A 62 -28.56 21.55 18.78
CA THR A 62 -27.45 21.86 17.89
C THR A 62 -26.16 21.73 18.67
N ALA A 63 -25.19 21.01 18.12
CA ALA A 63 -23.87 20.89 18.72
C ALA A 63 -22.81 21.11 17.64
N VAL A 64 -21.94 22.08 17.87
CA VAL A 64 -20.72 22.30 17.10
C VAL A 64 -19.56 21.67 17.86
N ARG A 65 -18.77 20.83 17.20
CA ARG A 65 -17.57 20.21 17.75
C ARG A 65 -16.39 20.47 16.83
N ALA A 66 -15.33 21.07 17.35
CA ALA A 66 -14.08 21.25 16.63
C ALA A 66 -12.94 20.62 17.40
N GLY A 67 -11.92 20.13 16.70
CA GLY A 67 -10.76 19.51 17.32
C GLY A 67 -9.53 19.57 16.44
N TYR A 68 -8.38 19.76 17.07
CA TYR A 68 -7.07 19.67 16.47
C TYR A 68 -6.15 18.83 17.35
N GLY A 69 -5.30 18.01 16.74
CA GLY A 69 -4.30 17.26 17.49
C GLY A 69 -3.12 16.81 16.63
N ILE A 70 -1.95 16.71 17.27
CA ILE A 70 -0.77 16.07 16.70
C ILE A 70 -0.61 14.68 17.32
N PHE A 71 -0.39 13.69 16.46
CA PHE A 71 -0.24 12.29 16.83
C PHE A 71 1.04 11.76 16.22
N TRP A 72 1.97 11.34 17.07
CA TRP A 72 3.22 10.72 16.65
C TRP A 72 3.02 9.24 16.38
N ASP A 73 3.72 8.75 15.37
CA ASP A 73 3.84 7.33 15.06
C ASP A 73 5.19 6.80 15.53
N GLN A 74 5.34 5.48 15.51
CA GLN A 74 6.60 4.80 15.72
C GLN A 74 7.17 4.30 14.39
N PHE A 75 8.49 4.13 14.34
CA PHE A 75 9.10 3.43 13.20
C PHE A 75 8.55 2.01 13.09
N ARG A 76 8.26 1.58 11.86
CA ARG A 76 7.63 0.28 11.61
C ARG A 76 8.59 -0.84 12.05
N LEU A 77 8.10 -1.78 12.87
CA LEU A 77 8.92 -2.87 13.42
C LEU A 77 9.64 -3.68 12.34
N ILE A 78 8.96 -3.94 11.23
CA ILE A 78 9.53 -4.68 10.09
C ILE A 78 10.70 -3.95 9.44
N GLY A 79 10.73 -2.61 9.45
CA GLY A 79 11.91 -1.84 9.02
C GLY A 79 13.13 -2.17 9.89
N TYR A 80 12.95 -2.30 11.21
CA TYR A 80 14.03 -2.75 12.10
C TYR A 80 14.50 -4.18 11.81
N ASN A 81 13.58 -5.08 11.43
CA ASN A 81 13.91 -6.47 11.14
C ASN A 81 14.89 -6.59 9.96
N ARG A 82 14.87 -5.66 9.02
CA ARG A 82 15.72 -5.76 7.82
C ARG A 82 17.19 -5.52 8.07
N PHE A 83 17.53 -4.73 9.09
CA PHE A 83 18.91 -4.61 9.55
C PHE A 83 19.46 -5.97 10.03
N SER A 84 18.61 -6.88 10.50
CA SER A 84 19.04 -8.24 10.89
C SER A 84 19.28 -9.17 9.69
N THR A 85 18.79 -8.81 8.51
CA THR A 85 18.99 -9.56 7.25
C THR A 85 20.11 -9.01 6.37
N ALA A 86 20.63 -7.82 6.69
CA ALA A 86 21.79 -7.21 6.04
C ALA A 86 23.11 -7.85 6.50
N GLN A 87 24.17 -7.70 5.71
CA GLN A 87 25.48 -8.23 6.10
C GLN A 87 26.01 -7.44 7.31
N PRO A 88 26.61 -8.09 8.32
CA PRO A 88 27.08 -9.47 8.34
C PRO A 88 26.09 -10.48 8.94
N PHE A 89 24.87 -10.06 9.26
CA PHE A 89 23.87 -10.87 9.96
C PHE A 89 23.07 -11.80 9.02
N GLY A 90 22.89 -11.39 7.77
CA GLY A 90 22.39 -12.22 6.67
C GLY A 90 23.23 -12.05 5.40
N LEU A 91 23.19 -13.03 4.51
CA LEU A 91 23.82 -12.97 3.18
C LEU A 91 22.72 -12.95 2.13
N SER A 92 22.75 -11.97 1.23
CA SER A 92 21.76 -11.83 0.15
C SER A 92 22.46 -11.49 -1.17
N ARG A 93 21.98 -12.06 -2.28
CA ARG A 93 22.40 -11.69 -3.63
C ARG A 93 21.20 -11.70 -4.55
N ASN A 94 21.04 -10.63 -5.32
CA ASN A 94 20.00 -10.56 -6.35
C ASN A 94 20.45 -11.36 -7.56
N ILE A 95 19.57 -12.23 -8.04
CA ILE A 95 19.70 -12.89 -9.34
C ILE A 95 18.78 -12.11 -10.27
N PHE A 96 19.35 -11.38 -11.21
CA PHE A 96 18.58 -10.70 -12.23
C PHE A 96 18.16 -11.71 -13.31
N ALA A 97 16.89 -11.71 -13.69
CA ALA A 97 16.28 -12.68 -14.60
C ALA A 97 16.38 -14.16 -14.16
N PRO A 98 15.91 -14.53 -12.95
CA PRO A 98 15.66 -15.93 -12.66
C PRO A 98 14.53 -16.35 -13.62
N GLY A 99 14.74 -17.35 -14.47
CA GLY A 99 13.77 -17.73 -15.51
C GLY A 99 12.31 -17.73 -15.01
N ASN A 100 11.39 -17.21 -15.82
CA ASN A 100 9.95 -17.17 -15.55
C ASN A 100 9.27 -18.40 -16.20
N ALA A 101 8.09 -18.77 -15.71
CA ALA A 101 7.25 -19.83 -16.27
C ALA A 101 6.90 -19.58 -17.76
N SER A 102 6.85 -18.32 -18.21
CA SER A 102 6.59 -17.97 -19.61
C SER A 102 7.77 -18.23 -20.56
N ASN A 103 8.98 -18.47 -20.03
CA ASN A 103 10.13 -18.97 -20.79
C ASN A 103 10.47 -20.43 -20.48
N GLY A 104 9.59 -21.18 -19.80
CA GLY A 104 9.71 -22.64 -19.63
C GLY A 104 10.70 -23.10 -18.56
N PHE A 105 11.19 -22.19 -17.70
CA PHE A 105 12.20 -22.52 -16.70
C PHE A 105 11.63 -22.40 -15.29
N ALA A 106 11.40 -23.54 -14.64
CA ALA A 106 11.03 -23.59 -13.23
C ALA A 106 12.30 -23.40 -12.35
N PRO A 107 12.34 -22.43 -11.42
CA PRO A 107 13.44 -22.33 -10.49
C PRO A 107 13.43 -23.51 -9.51
N SER A 108 14.51 -24.31 -9.48
CA SER A 108 14.70 -25.36 -8.47
C SER A 108 15.35 -24.78 -7.21
N LEU A 109 14.66 -24.86 -6.08
CA LEU A 109 15.24 -24.54 -4.76
C LEU A 109 16.27 -25.58 -4.29
N SER A 110 16.44 -26.68 -5.02
CA SER A 110 17.51 -27.66 -4.82
C SER A 110 18.53 -27.60 -5.97
N GLY A 111 19.80 -27.32 -5.63
CA GLY A 111 20.93 -27.39 -6.54
C GLY A 111 21.20 -26.16 -7.42
N ASN A 112 22.14 -26.31 -8.36
CA ASN A 112 22.69 -25.23 -9.19
C ASN A 112 21.77 -24.76 -10.33
N LEU A 113 20.60 -25.37 -10.53
CA LEU A 113 19.77 -25.20 -11.74
C LEU A 113 19.33 -23.76 -12.00
N ILE A 114 18.95 -23.00 -10.97
CA ILE A 114 18.56 -21.58 -11.10
C ILE A 114 19.72 -20.76 -11.67
N TYR A 115 20.94 -21.06 -11.25
CA TYR A 115 22.13 -20.34 -11.67
C TYR A 115 22.57 -20.75 -13.06
N THR A 116 22.70 -22.05 -13.32
CA THR A 116 23.15 -22.57 -14.63
C THR A 116 22.24 -22.11 -15.77
N ASN A 117 20.93 -22.00 -15.52
CA ASN A 117 19.95 -21.56 -16.52
C ASN A 117 20.03 -20.05 -16.83
N ALA A 118 20.59 -19.24 -15.93
CA ALA A 118 20.88 -17.83 -16.17
C ALA A 118 22.31 -17.60 -16.71
N GLY A 119 23.05 -18.67 -17.06
CA GLY A 119 24.47 -18.59 -17.41
C GLY A 119 25.36 -18.19 -16.24
N GLN A 120 24.86 -18.31 -15.01
CA GLN A 120 25.57 -17.96 -13.77
C GLN A 120 26.03 -19.24 -13.06
N ILE A 121 27.18 -19.18 -12.38
CA ILE A 121 27.58 -20.23 -11.45
C ILE A 121 26.93 -19.91 -10.10
N ASN A 122 26.46 -20.93 -9.38
CA ASN A 122 25.92 -20.76 -8.03
C ASN A 122 26.97 -20.07 -7.14
N PRO A 123 26.74 -18.82 -6.70
CA PRO A 123 27.64 -18.09 -5.82
C PRO A 123 27.64 -18.66 -4.38
N TYR A 124 26.67 -19.53 -4.06
CA TYR A 124 26.48 -20.16 -2.76
C TYR A 124 26.42 -21.69 -2.90
N PRO A 125 27.55 -22.39 -3.12
CA PRO A 125 27.60 -23.81 -2.77
C PRO A 125 27.42 -23.91 -1.24
N PHE A 126 26.19 -24.15 -0.78
CA PHE A 126 25.89 -24.15 0.65
C PHE A 126 26.25 -25.50 1.27
N SER A 127 27.45 -25.56 1.86
CA SER A 127 27.71 -26.44 3.00
C SER A 127 27.82 -25.52 4.22
N PRO A 128 26.88 -25.60 5.20
CA PRO A 128 26.94 -24.73 6.37
C PRO A 128 28.29 -24.92 7.08
N PRO A 129 29.07 -23.84 7.32
CA PRO A 129 30.37 -23.95 7.96
C PRO A 129 30.22 -24.49 9.39
N ARG A 130 30.87 -25.62 9.69
CA ARG A 130 30.72 -26.35 10.95
C ARG A 130 31.86 -26.05 11.92
N THR A 131 33.07 -25.76 11.42
CA THR A 131 34.22 -25.43 12.27
C THR A 131 34.34 -23.91 12.50
N PRO A 132 35.02 -23.47 13.58
CA PRO A 132 35.39 -22.07 13.76
C PRO A 132 36.17 -21.48 12.58
N GLU A 133 37.07 -22.25 11.98
CA GLU A 133 37.91 -21.84 10.83
C GLU A 133 37.06 -21.66 9.57
N GLU A 134 36.14 -22.58 9.29
CA GLU A 134 35.20 -22.46 8.17
C GLU A 134 34.27 -21.25 8.36
N ARG A 135 33.80 -21.01 9.59
CA ARG A 135 32.99 -19.83 9.93
C ARG A 135 33.78 -18.53 9.76
N ALA A 136 35.04 -18.52 10.18
CA ALA A 136 35.96 -17.39 10.03
C ALA A 136 36.38 -17.15 8.58
N GLY A 137 36.31 -18.14 7.69
CA GLY A 137 36.49 -17.94 6.25
C GLY A 137 35.23 -17.44 5.55
N TYR A 138 34.05 -17.88 6.01
CA TYR A 138 32.78 -17.73 5.29
C TYR A 138 31.94 -16.53 5.72
N SER A 139 31.89 -16.20 7.01
CA SER A 139 31.02 -15.14 7.52
C SER A 139 31.83 -13.92 7.96
N PRO A 140 31.52 -12.72 7.45
CA PRO A 140 32.15 -11.50 7.95
C PRO A 140 31.90 -11.28 9.45
N LYS A 141 30.85 -11.88 10.03
CA LYS A 141 30.60 -11.88 11.47
C LYS A 141 31.76 -12.46 12.29
N PHE A 142 32.51 -13.40 11.72
CA PHE A 142 33.63 -14.11 12.37
C PHE A 142 35.00 -13.74 11.78
N GLY A 143 35.12 -12.57 11.13
CA GLY A 143 36.37 -12.12 10.49
C GLY A 143 36.55 -12.60 9.05
N GLY A 144 35.54 -13.25 8.47
CA GLY A 144 35.56 -13.76 7.10
C GLY A 144 35.29 -12.73 6.04
N ARG A 145 35.20 -13.21 4.79
CA ARG A 145 35.08 -12.36 3.61
C ARG A 145 33.72 -11.65 3.57
N TRP A 146 33.71 -10.34 3.31
CA TRP A 146 32.48 -9.64 2.93
C TRP A 146 32.13 -9.96 1.48
N ILE A 147 30.92 -10.46 1.25
CA ILE A 147 30.47 -10.77 -0.10
C ILE A 147 30.13 -9.46 -0.82
N ALA A 148 30.80 -9.24 -1.95
CA ALA A 148 30.58 -8.09 -2.84
C ALA A 148 29.95 -8.56 -4.18
N PRO A 149 29.08 -7.74 -4.81
CA PRO A 149 28.54 -6.48 -4.30
C PRO A 149 27.55 -6.72 -3.14
N ALA A 150 27.71 -5.96 -2.06
CA ALA A 150 26.91 -6.12 -0.85
C ALA A 150 25.52 -5.48 -1.03
N LEU A 151 24.49 -6.20 -0.60
CA LEU A 151 23.12 -5.69 -0.54
C LEU A 151 22.84 -5.19 0.87
N GLU A 152 22.66 -3.89 1.01
CA GLU A 152 22.58 -3.28 2.33
C GLU A 152 21.31 -2.45 2.52
N VAL A 153 20.90 -2.31 3.77
CA VAL A 153 19.84 -1.41 4.20
C VAL A 153 20.34 -0.55 5.36
N PHE A 154 20.10 0.75 5.28
CA PHE A 154 20.52 1.70 6.32
C PHE A 154 19.36 2.55 6.79
N LEU A 155 19.40 3.00 8.03
CA LEU A 155 18.50 4.03 8.53
C LEU A 155 19.10 5.40 8.21
N ASN A 156 18.29 6.33 7.70
CA ASN A 156 18.73 7.72 7.56
C ASN A 156 19.16 8.27 8.94
N PRO A 157 20.41 8.76 9.13
CA PRO A 157 20.85 9.32 10.41
C PRO A 157 19.98 10.49 10.90
N ASP A 158 19.36 11.23 9.96
CA ASP A 158 18.47 12.36 10.24
C ASP A 158 16.99 11.95 10.37
N PHE A 159 16.70 10.65 10.47
CA PHE A 159 15.33 10.14 10.57
C PHE A 159 14.55 10.80 11.72
N ASN A 160 13.34 11.24 11.38
CA ASN A 160 12.30 11.75 12.28
C ASN A 160 11.14 10.78 12.30
N LEU A 161 10.56 10.60 13.49
CA LEU A 161 9.30 9.87 13.62
C LEU A 161 8.20 10.56 12.81
N SER A 162 7.39 9.74 12.14
CA SER A 162 6.20 10.21 11.45
C SER A 162 5.24 10.85 12.46
N TYR A 163 4.49 11.86 12.00
CA TYR A 163 3.37 12.37 12.77
C TYR A 163 2.23 12.81 11.86
N VAL A 164 1.03 12.83 12.42
CA VAL A 164 -0.20 13.25 11.76
C VAL A 164 -0.81 14.41 12.52
N GLN A 165 -1.11 15.48 11.79
CA GLN A 165 -1.97 16.55 12.25
C GLN A 165 -3.40 16.25 11.82
N GLN A 166 -4.31 16.15 12.78
CA GLN A 166 -5.72 15.88 12.53
C GLN A 166 -6.56 17.12 12.84
N PHE A 167 -7.48 17.44 11.94
CA PHE A 167 -8.40 18.56 12.02
C PHE A 167 -9.83 18.03 11.90
N THR A 168 -10.71 18.42 12.79
CA THR A 168 -12.12 18.04 12.75
C THR A 168 -13.00 19.24 13.03
N LEU A 169 -14.08 19.36 12.29
CA LEU A 169 -15.16 20.32 12.54
C LEU A 169 -16.48 19.61 12.23
N ASN A 170 -17.41 19.57 13.16
CA ASN A 170 -18.71 18.91 13.01
C ASN A 170 -19.81 19.84 13.49
N VAL A 171 -20.89 19.92 12.72
CA VAL A 171 -22.15 20.55 13.10
C VAL A 171 -23.22 19.47 13.11
N GLN A 172 -23.80 19.23 14.28
CA GLN A 172 -24.85 18.24 14.49
C GLN A 172 -26.15 18.96 14.82
N GLN A 173 -27.25 18.55 14.17
CA GLN A 173 -28.58 19.14 14.32
C GLN A 173 -29.64 18.05 14.45
N GLU A 174 -30.49 18.12 15.47
CA GLU A 174 -31.76 17.41 15.48
C GLU A 174 -32.70 18.07 14.45
N VAL A 175 -32.97 17.37 13.35
CA VAL A 175 -33.78 17.88 12.22
C VAL A 175 -35.24 17.45 12.31
N MET A 176 -35.49 16.30 12.95
CA MET A 176 -36.82 15.78 13.26
C MET A 176 -36.73 14.97 14.56
N LYS A 177 -37.87 14.65 15.16
CA LYS A 177 -37.90 13.75 16.32
C LYS A 177 -37.20 12.43 15.99
N ASP A 178 -36.26 12.05 16.84
CA ASP A 178 -35.41 10.86 16.71
C ASP A 178 -34.44 10.86 15.52
N THR A 179 -34.33 11.97 14.77
CA THR A 179 -33.48 12.09 13.57
C THR A 179 -32.46 13.21 13.70
N THR A 180 -31.19 12.88 13.49
CA THR A 180 -30.07 13.80 13.60
C THR A 180 -29.29 13.85 12.29
N LEU A 181 -29.04 15.06 11.81
CA LEU A 181 -28.15 15.34 10.68
C LEU A 181 -26.80 15.83 11.23
N THR A 182 -25.70 15.32 10.69
CA THR A 182 -24.35 15.80 11.00
C THR A 182 -23.64 16.17 9.71
N ILE A 183 -23.04 17.35 9.66
CA ILE A 183 -22.15 17.78 8.59
C ILE A 183 -20.78 18.01 9.22
N GLY A 184 -19.77 17.35 8.68
CA GLY A 184 -18.42 17.35 9.23
C GLY A 184 -17.35 17.57 8.17
N TYR A 185 -16.28 18.23 8.56
CA TYR A 185 -15.02 18.29 7.84
C TYR A 185 -13.96 17.53 8.63
N VAL A 186 -13.22 16.66 7.95
CA VAL A 186 -12.08 15.94 8.52
C VAL A 186 -10.87 16.15 7.62
N GLY A 187 -9.78 16.64 8.19
CA GLY A 187 -8.49 16.80 7.55
C GLY A 187 -7.42 15.98 8.28
N ASN A 188 -6.54 15.33 7.54
CA ASN A 188 -5.33 14.70 8.06
C ASN A 188 -4.14 15.11 7.21
N ARG A 189 -3.07 15.58 7.85
CA ARG A 189 -1.78 15.86 7.22
C ARG A 189 -0.72 15.03 7.91
N ALA A 190 -0.21 14.02 7.21
CA ALA A 190 0.90 13.21 7.69
C ALA A 190 2.22 13.70 7.10
N THR A 191 3.25 13.74 7.92
CA THR A 191 4.59 14.21 7.57
C THR A 191 5.64 13.32 8.21
N HIS A 192 6.82 13.30 7.62
CA HIS A 192 7.89 12.35 7.98
C HIS A 192 7.45 10.89 7.86
N LEU A 193 6.61 10.57 6.88
CA LEU A 193 6.20 9.19 6.65
C LEU A 193 7.39 8.38 6.16
N TRP A 194 7.54 7.18 6.72
CA TRP A 194 8.57 6.21 6.36
C TRP A 194 8.55 5.83 4.88
N ASP A 195 9.73 5.75 4.28
CA ASP A 195 9.99 5.36 2.89
C ASP A 195 11.25 4.51 2.73
N PRO A 196 11.15 3.27 2.25
CA PRO A 196 12.31 2.50 1.82
C PRO A 196 12.72 2.97 0.42
N ARG A 197 13.82 3.71 0.28
CA ARG A 197 14.25 4.33 -0.98
C ARG A 197 15.56 3.74 -1.50
N GLN A 198 15.67 3.52 -2.80
CA GLN A 198 16.95 3.10 -3.39
C GLN A 198 18.01 4.21 -3.25
N PHE A 199 19.04 3.98 -2.43
CA PHE A 199 20.13 4.92 -2.15
C PHE A 199 21.29 4.79 -3.15
N ASN A 200 21.54 3.58 -3.67
CA ASN A 200 22.59 3.32 -4.67
C ASN A 200 22.04 2.88 -6.02
N PRO A 201 21.10 3.62 -6.64
CA PRO A 201 20.59 3.23 -7.96
C PRO A 201 21.70 3.37 -9.03
N PRO A 202 21.62 2.61 -10.13
CA PRO A 202 22.42 2.85 -11.33
C PRO A 202 22.14 4.26 -11.87
N VAL A 203 23.20 4.96 -12.27
CA VAL A 203 23.09 6.26 -12.93
C VAL A 203 22.91 6.01 -14.43
N PRO A 204 21.79 6.42 -15.05
CA PRO A 204 21.59 6.23 -16.48
C PRO A 204 22.60 7.07 -17.26
N LEU A 205 23.19 6.47 -18.29
CA LEU A 205 24.01 7.16 -19.28
C LEU A 205 23.14 7.53 -20.49
N PRO A 206 23.51 8.58 -21.25
CA PRO A 206 22.85 8.85 -22.53
C PRO A 206 22.86 7.59 -23.40
N VAL A 207 21.73 7.27 -24.03
CA VAL A 207 21.61 6.07 -24.88
C VAL A 207 22.54 6.10 -26.10
N THR A 208 23.05 7.29 -26.46
CA THR A 208 24.10 7.49 -27.47
C THR A 208 25.48 7.00 -27.01
N VAL A 209 25.73 6.95 -25.70
CA VAL A 209 26.98 6.45 -25.11
C VAL A 209 26.90 4.93 -24.89
N MET A 210 25.75 4.43 -24.45
CA MET A 210 25.53 3.00 -24.19
C MET A 210 24.07 2.65 -24.42
N SER A 211 23.81 1.61 -25.22
CA SER A 211 22.44 1.17 -25.50
C SER A 211 21.68 0.81 -24.22
N ALA A 212 20.36 1.00 -24.21
CA ALA A 212 19.55 0.73 -23.03
C ALA A 212 19.66 -0.73 -22.56
N ASP A 213 19.78 -1.69 -23.48
CA ASP A 213 19.92 -3.11 -23.14
C ASP A 213 21.29 -3.41 -22.52
N ALA A 214 22.37 -2.82 -23.03
CA ALA A 214 23.67 -2.89 -22.38
C ALA A 214 23.64 -2.26 -20.98
N GLN A 215 22.95 -1.13 -20.83
CA GLN A 215 22.76 -0.48 -19.53
C GLN A 215 21.98 -1.35 -18.53
N ARG A 216 20.95 -2.09 -18.98
CA ARG A 216 20.25 -3.05 -18.12
C ARG A 216 21.13 -4.22 -17.70
N ALA A 217 21.97 -4.71 -18.62
CA ALA A 217 22.87 -5.83 -18.36
C ALA A 217 23.99 -5.47 -17.36
N ASN A 218 24.44 -4.21 -17.31
CA ASN A 218 25.55 -3.77 -16.45
C ASN A 218 25.12 -2.84 -15.29
N ALA A 219 23.88 -2.96 -14.82
CA ALA A 219 23.30 -2.06 -13.83
C ALA A 219 24.20 -1.81 -12.59
N ASP A 220 24.84 -2.85 -12.05
CA ASP A 220 25.68 -2.74 -10.85
C ASP A 220 26.96 -1.93 -11.10
N GLU A 221 27.54 -1.97 -12.29
CA GLU A 221 28.74 -1.20 -12.65
C GLU A 221 28.45 0.30 -12.76
N ARG A 222 27.19 0.67 -13.03
CA ARG A 222 26.74 2.07 -13.16
C ARG A 222 26.20 2.67 -11.87
N ARG A 223 26.17 1.92 -10.76
CA ARG A 223 25.68 2.43 -9.46
C ARG A 223 26.55 3.59 -8.97
N LYS A 224 25.94 4.51 -8.22
CA LYS A 224 26.64 5.70 -7.67
C LYS A 224 27.91 5.36 -6.89
N MET A 225 27.92 4.23 -6.21
CA MET A 225 29.03 3.75 -5.39
C MET A 225 29.90 2.70 -6.09
N SER A 226 29.81 2.54 -7.41
CA SER A 226 30.55 1.50 -8.15
C SER A 226 32.07 1.71 -8.18
N SER A 227 32.53 2.94 -7.92
CA SER A 227 33.95 3.29 -7.80
C SER A 227 34.61 2.74 -6.52
N ILE A 228 33.82 2.33 -5.53
CA ILE A 228 34.34 1.69 -4.31
C ILE A 228 34.53 0.21 -4.65
N ARG A 229 35.78 -0.25 -4.71
CA ARG A 229 36.15 -1.58 -5.21
C ARG A 229 36.53 -2.55 -4.09
N CYS A 230 36.02 -3.77 -4.17
CA CYS A 230 36.26 -4.85 -3.22
C CYS A 230 36.58 -6.14 -3.97
N ARG A 231 37.27 -7.06 -3.29
CA ARG A 231 37.52 -8.40 -3.83
C ARG A 231 36.30 -9.30 -3.64
N GLY A 232 35.58 -9.59 -4.72
CA GLY A 232 34.43 -10.51 -4.76
C GLY A 232 34.81 -11.96 -4.45
N PRO A 233 33.86 -12.86 -4.15
CA PRO A 233 34.11 -14.21 -3.59
C PRO A 233 35.17 -15.11 -4.28
N ARG A 234 35.50 -14.88 -5.55
CA ARG A 234 36.52 -15.59 -6.35
C ARG A 234 37.75 -14.71 -6.63
N ASN A 235 37.96 -13.69 -5.81
CA ASN A 235 39.04 -12.70 -5.92
C ASN A 235 38.93 -11.75 -7.13
N GLU A 236 37.76 -11.72 -7.79
CA GLU A 236 37.47 -10.76 -8.84
C GLU A 236 37.36 -9.33 -8.27
N ASP A 237 37.70 -8.34 -9.09
CA ASP A 237 37.52 -6.93 -8.75
C ASP A 237 36.07 -6.52 -9.07
N LEU A 238 35.30 -6.16 -8.04
CA LEU A 238 33.87 -5.81 -8.15
C LEU A 238 33.55 -4.54 -7.37
N PRO A 239 32.44 -3.86 -7.69
CA PRO A 239 31.86 -2.87 -6.79
C PRO A 239 31.63 -3.48 -5.40
N CYS A 240 32.04 -2.78 -4.35
CA CYS A 240 31.78 -3.18 -2.97
C CYS A 240 30.28 -3.20 -2.65
N TYR A 241 29.53 -2.26 -3.22
CA TYR A 241 28.11 -2.06 -2.94
C TYR A 241 27.25 -2.34 -4.18
N GLY A 242 26.22 -3.16 -3.98
CA GLY A 242 25.17 -3.39 -4.95
C GLY A 242 24.00 -2.42 -4.73
N PRO A 243 22.75 -2.83 -5.00
CA PRO A 243 21.59 -2.12 -4.49
C PRO A 243 21.71 -1.87 -2.98
N VAL A 244 21.54 -0.61 -2.59
CA VAL A 244 21.49 -0.17 -1.20
C VAL A 244 20.18 0.53 -0.99
N GLU A 245 19.41 0.11 0.00
CA GLU A 245 18.19 0.80 0.37
C GLU A 245 18.41 1.66 1.61
N ILE A 246 17.82 2.85 1.64
CA ILE A 246 17.78 3.70 2.81
C ILE A 246 16.36 3.74 3.34
N GLU A 247 16.19 3.43 4.62
CA GLU A 247 14.97 3.68 5.37
C GLU A 247 14.95 5.16 5.71
N ASP A 248 14.19 5.90 4.91
CA ASP A 248 14.07 7.35 4.95
C ASP A 248 12.68 7.73 5.47
N ASN A 249 12.42 9.02 5.61
CA ASN A 249 11.13 9.55 6.06
C ASN A 249 10.67 10.76 5.23
N GLY A 250 11.04 10.80 3.94
CA GLY A 250 10.75 11.92 3.06
C GLY A 250 9.28 12.02 2.61
N LEU A 251 8.43 11.05 2.93
CA LEU A 251 7.05 11.01 2.42
C LEU A 251 6.07 11.83 3.26
N TRP A 252 4.95 12.15 2.64
CA TRP A 252 3.84 12.84 3.27
C TRP A 252 2.52 12.38 2.67
N SER A 253 1.43 12.61 3.40
CA SER A 253 0.08 12.41 2.89
C SER A 253 -0.87 13.51 3.34
N SER A 254 -1.92 13.78 2.57
CA SER A 254 -2.89 14.83 2.82
C SER A 254 -4.28 14.33 2.45
N PHE A 255 -5.12 14.14 3.45
CA PHE A 255 -6.50 13.72 3.29
C PHE A 255 -7.44 14.82 3.75
N HIS A 256 -8.43 15.17 2.95
CA HIS A 256 -9.49 16.08 3.34
C HIS A 256 -10.84 15.51 2.90
N SER A 257 -11.84 15.63 3.76
CA SER A 257 -13.19 15.15 3.46
C SER A 257 -14.28 16.04 4.04
N LEU A 258 -15.37 16.16 3.28
CA LEU A 258 -16.68 16.55 3.76
C LEU A 258 -17.48 15.27 4.02
N GLN A 259 -18.07 15.15 5.21
CA GLN A 259 -18.85 14.01 5.64
C GLN A 259 -20.24 14.47 6.04
N VAL A 260 -21.28 13.89 5.44
CA VAL A 260 -22.67 14.15 5.78
C VAL A 260 -23.26 12.86 6.28
N SER A 261 -23.82 12.84 7.48
CA SER A 261 -24.49 11.67 8.01
C SER A 261 -25.87 12.00 8.54
N ILE A 262 -26.83 11.11 8.30
CA ILE A 262 -28.17 11.17 8.84
C ILE A 262 -28.42 9.91 9.66
N ASN A 263 -28.79 10.09 10.92
CA ASN A 263 -29.05 9.01 11.85
C ASN A 263 -30.48 9.15 12.37
N ARG A 264 -31.31 8.14 12.15
CA ARG A 264 -32.63 8.02 12.76
C ARG A 264 -32.59 6.87 13.77
N LYS A 265 -32.79 7.19 15.05
CA LYS A 265 -32.95 6.18 16.11
C LYS A 265 -34.21 5.35 15.86
N PHE A 266 -34.19 4.11 16.33
CA PHE A 266 -35.33 3.20 16.16
C PHE A 266 -36.61 3.79 16.77
N SER A 267 -37.57 4.08 15.91
CA SER A 267 -38.83 4.71 16.29
C SER A 267 -39.88 4.38 15.24
N ARG A 268 -41.03 3.86 15.71
CA ARG A 268 -42.15 3.39 14.85
C ARG A 268 -41.73 2.33 13.82
N GLY A 269 -40.89 1.38 14.24
CA GLY A 269 -40.47 0.25 13.40
C GLY A 269 -39.35 0.56 12.40
N VAL A 270 -38.77 1.77 12.41
CA VAL A 270 -37.72 2.15 11.46
C VAL A 270 -36.51 2.73 12.19
N THR A 271 -35.33 2.27 11.79
CA THR A 271 -34.03 2.89 12.08
C THR A 271 -33.20 2.94 10.81
N PHE A 272 -32.41 3.99 10.63
CA PHE A 272 -31.46 4.05 9.53
C PHE A 272 -30.26 4.94 9.86
N LEU A 273 -29.14 4.62 9.22
CA LEU A 273 -27.93 5.41 9.21
C LEU A 273 -27.48 5.56 7.76
N GLY A 274 -27.53 6.80 7.26
CA GLY A 274 -26.96 7.18 5.97
C GLY A 274 -25.69 7.99 6.17
N SER A 275 -24.69 7.77 5.33
CA SER A 275 -23.43 8.50 5.32
C SER A 275 -22.99 8.76 3.88
N TYR A 276 -22.60 10.00 3.61
CA TYR A 276 -22.00 10.43 2.36
C TYR A 276 -20.68 11.11 2.66
N VAL A 277 -19.62 10.69 1.97
CA VAL A 277 -18.28 11.24 2.08
C VAL A 277 -17.87 11.74 0.70
N TRP A 278 -17.51 13.02 0.63
CA TRP A 278 -16.76 13.59 -0.48
C TRP A 278 -15.33 13.84 0.00
N SER A 279 -14.34 13.18 -0.61
CA SER A 279 -12.96 13.24 -0.13
C SER A 279 -11.94 13.41 -1.24
N LYS A 280 -10.75 13.86 -0.84
CA LYS A 280 -9.54 13.84 -1.66
C LYS A 280 -8.37 13.41 -0.79
N TYR A 281 -7.68 12.38 -1.23
CA TYR A 281 -6.48 11.84 -0.59
C TYR A 281 -5.30 11.95 -1.56
N LEU A 282 -4.27 12.70 -1.14
CA LEU A 282 -3.01 12.84 -1.87
C LEU A 282 -1.87 12.22 -1.08
N ASP A 283 -0.99 11.52 -1.77
CA ASP A 283 0.27 11.01 -1.24
C ASP A 283 1.30 10.89 -2.37
N ILE A 284 2.54 10.59 -2.00
CA ILE A 284 3.59 10.20 -2.96
C ILE A 284 3.53 8.69 -3.19
N GLN A 285 3.29 7.92 -2.12
CA GLN A 285 3.17 6.47 -2.15
C GLN A 285 2.12 6.03 -1.14
N SER A 286 1.15 5.22 -1.57
CA SER A 286 0.01 4.83 -0.71
C SER A 286 0.29 3.69 0.24
N PHE A 287 1.28 2.87 -0.10
CA PHE A 287 1.65 1.72 0.71
C PHE A 287 3.17 1.70 0.81
N GLY A 288 3.69 1.89 2.02
CA GLY A 288 5.06 1.55 2.34
C GLY A 288 5.22 0.03 2.25
N GLY A 289 6.19 -0.41 1.46
CA GLY A 289 6.51 -1.82 1.27
C GLY A 289 8.01 -2.00 1.37
N GLU A 290 8.43 -2.82 2.31
CA GLU A 290 9.83 -3.10 2.57
C GLU A 290 10.52 -3.67 1.32
N GLY A 291 11.74 -3.22 1.01
CA GLY A 291 12.50 -3.74 -0.13
C GLY A 291 11.95 -3.36 -1.50
N ASN A 292 10.99 -2.43 -1.55
CA ASN A 292 10.34 -2.01 -2.79
C ASN A 292 11.04 -0.82 -3.45
N SER A 293 12.20 -0.36 -2.95
CA SER A 293 13.02 0.73 -3.51
C SER A 293 12.33 2.10 -3.64
N GLY A 294 11.13 2.25 -3.06
CA GLY A 294 10.46 3.53 -2.86
C GLY A 294 9.74 4.04 -4.11
N PRO A 295 9.55 5.36 -4.24
CA PRO A 295 8.96 5.99 -5.42
C PRO A 295 9.77 5.72 -6.70
N ARG A 296 9.17 5.94 -7.87
CA ARG A 296 9.75 5.63 -9.20
C ARG A 296 11.08 6.33 -9.44
N ASN A 297 11.26 7.53 -8.88
CA ASN A 297 12.49 8.28 -8.94
C ASN A 297 13.06 8.51 -7.52
N PRO A 298 14.14 7.83 -7.14
CA PRO A 298 14.73 7.95 -5.80
C PRO A 298 15.40 9.31 -5.55
N PHE A 299 15.52 10.19 -6.56
CA PHE A 299 16.08 11.54 -6.41
C PHE A 299 15.01 12.64 -6.40
N ASN A 300 13.80 12.34 -6.84
CA ASN A 300 12.72 13.32 -6.90
C ASN A 300 11.37 12.67 -6.59
N LEU A 301 11.05 12.63 -5.30
CA LEU A 301 9.80 12.05 -4.79
C LEU A 301 8.55 12.82 -5.25
N PHE A 302 8.68 14.10 -5.63
CA PHE A 302 7.54 14.92 -6.04
C PHE A 302 6.94 14.48 -7.37
N LEU A 303 7.67 13.72 -8.18
CA LEU A 303 7.16 13.17 -9.44
C LEU A 303 6.01 12.18 -9.25
N ASP A 304 5.94 11.53 -8.09
CA ASP A 304 4.90 10.57 -7.73
C ASP A 304 3.79 11.16 -6.85
N LYS A 305 3.81 12.48 -6.63
CA LYS A 305 2.68 13.17 -6.00
C LYS A 305 1.43 12.95 -6.85
N GLY A 306 0.46 12.23 -6.30
CA GLY A 306 -0.78 11.87 -6.98
C GLY A 306 -1.91 11.63 -6.01
N LEU A 307 -3.05 11.19 -6.55
CA LEU A 307 -4.11 10.63 -5.70
C LEU A 307 -3.59 9.37 -5.01
N SER A 308 -4.02 9.14 -3.78
CA SER A 308 -3.75 7.87 -3.10
C SER A 308 -4.45 6.73 -3.82
N ASP A 309 -3.88 5.53 -3.81
CA ASP A 309 -4.53 4.30 -4.25
C ASP A 309 -5.82 4.04 -3.44
N ASN A 310 -5.87 4.57 -2.21
CA ASN A 310 -7.03 4.51 -1.31
C ASN A 310 -8.02 5.68 -1.51
N ASP A 311 -7.79 6.55 -2.49
CA ASP A 311 -8.67 7.68 -2.76
C ASP A 311 -10.01 7.22 -3.35
N VAL A 312 -11.08 7.52 -2.63
CA VAL A 312 -12.46 7.36 -3.10
C VAL A 312 -13.13 8.72 -3.01
N ALA A 313 -13.28 9.36 -4.17
CA ALA A 313 -13.81 10.72 -4.26
C ALA A 313 -15.20 10.84 -3.65
N HIS A 314 -16.12 9.93 -4.01
CA HIS A 314 -17.49 9.92 -3.50
C HIS A 314 -17.80 8.54 -2.94
N ARG A 315 -18.30 8.48 -1.71
CA ARG A 315 -18.80 7.24 -1.10
C ARG A 315 -20.08 7.51 -0.33
N PHE A 316 -21.13 6.80 -0.72
CA PHE A 316 -22.42 6.76 -0.06
C PHE A 316 -22.66 5.38 0.53
N VAL A 317 -23.09 5.32 1.78
CA VAL A 317 -23.53 4.10 2.45
C VAL A 317 -24.81 4.40 3.21
N ILE A 318 -25.84 3.58 3.03
CA ILE A 318 -27.03 3.61 3.89
C ILE A 318 -27.34 2.22 4.39
N SER A 319 -27.53 2.11 5.71
CA SER A 319 -28.02 0.90 6.36
C SER A 319 -29.36 1.21 7.02
N TYR A 320 -30.35 0.33 6.84
CA TYR A 320 -31.68 0.51 7.39
C TYR A 320 -32.27 -0.81 7.88
N ILE A 321 -33.10 -0.70 8.92
CA ILE A 321 -33.95 -1.77 9.41
C ILE A 321 -35.38 -1.23 9.45
N TRP A 322 -36.30 -1.98 8.87
CA TRP A 322 -37.72 -1.66 8.85
C TRP A 322 -38.53 -2.88 9.27
N GLU A 323 -39.08 -2.82 10.48
CA GLU A 323 -40.12 -3.72 10.95
C GLU A 323 -41.46 -3.32 10.31
N LEU A 324 -42.05 -4.23 9.54
CA LEU A 324 -43.30 -3.95 8.87
C LEU A 324 -44.43 -3.75 9.89
N PRO A 325 -45.32 -2.75 9.68
CA PRO A 325 -46.46 -2.53 10.56
C PRO A 325 -47.33 -3.77 10.69
N ARG A 326 -47.77 -4.07 11.92
CA ARG A 326 -48.66 -5.20 12.16
C ARG A 326 -50.06 -4.92 11.62
N VAL A 327 -50.59 -5.85 10.82
CA VAL A 327 -51.98 -5.86 10.37
C VAL A 327 -52.83 -6.56 11.42
N ARG A 328 -53.66 -5.80 12.15
CA ARG A 328 -54.47 -6.30 13.28
C ARG A 328 -55.78 -7.00 12.89
N ARG A 329 -56.21 -6.90 11.62
CA ARG A 329 -57.49 -7.46 11.13
C ARG A 329 -57.47 -8.99 11.03
N PHE A 330 -56.30 -9.60 10.96
CA PHE A 330 -56.14 -11.04 10.74
C PHE A 330 -55.89 -11.78 12.06
N ALA A 331 -56.41 -13.01 12.18
CA ALA A 331 -56.27 -13.87 13.37
C ALA A 331 -55.72 -15.26 13.01
N GLY A 332 -55.20 -15.98 14.01
CA GLY A 332 -54.70 -17.34 13.83
C GLY A 332 -53.48 -17.43 12.90
N LEU A 333 -53.49 -18.38 11.96
CA LEU A 333 -52.37 -18.63 11.05
C LEU A 333 -52.08 -17.44 10.11
N SER A 334 -53.13 -16.77 9.63
CA SER A 334 -53.00 -15.59 8.76
C SER A 334 -52.24 -14.45 9.45
N ASN A 335 -52.49 -14.23 10.74
CA ASN A 335 -51.72 -13.29 11.56
C ASN A 335 -50.23 -13.67 11.64
N LYS A 336 -49.93 -14.96 11.88
CA LYS A 336 -48.55 -15.46 11.96
C LYS A 336 -47.81 -15.35 10.62
N LEU A 337 -48.48 -15.51 9.49
CA LEU A 337 -47.88 -15.41 8.16
C LEU A 337 -47.68 -13.95 7.71
N LEU A 338 -48.63 -13.05 8.02
CA LEU A 338 -48.60 -11.67 7.54
C LEU A 338 -47.79 -10.71 8.40
N ASN A 339 -47.58 -11.01 9.70
CA ASN A 339 -46.90 -10.10 10.64
C ASN A 339 -45.53 -10.61 11.11
N GLY A 340 -44.65 -9.73 11.61
CA GLY A 340 -43.32 -10.14 12.10
C GLY A 340 -42.26 -10.19 11.00
N TRP A 341 -42.50 -9.49 9.89
CA TRP A 341 -41.52 -9.27 8.85
C TRP A 341 -40.64 -8.07 9.18
N GLN A 342 -39.34 -8.22 8.95
CA GLN A 342 -38.36 -7.16 9.09
C GLN A 342 -37.49 -7.14 7.82
N ILE A 343 -37.40 -5.97 7.21
CA ILE A 343 -36.53 -5.69 6.07
C ILE A 343 -35.24 -5.08 6.62
N ASN A 344 -34.10 -5.58 6.13
CA ASN A 344 -32.80 -4.99 6.38
C ASN A 344 -32.14 -4.72 5.03
N GLY A 345 -31.40 -3.62 4.93
CA GLY A 345 -30.65 -3.34 3.72
C GLY A 345 -29.41 -2.53 3.99
N ILE A 346 -28.39 -2.77 3.17
CA ILE A 346 -27.18 -1.96 3.09
C ILE A 346 -26.94 -1.66 1.61
N THR A 347 -26.94 -0.38 1.28
CA THR A 347 -26.56 0.08 -0.06
C THR A 347 -25.23 0.80 0.05
N THR A 348 -24.26 0.41 -0.77
CA THR A 348 -22.99 1.13 -0.93
C THR A 348 -22.86 1.57 -2.38
N ALA A 349 -22.60 2.86 -2.59
CA ALA A 349 -22.24 3.40 -3.90
C ALA A 349 -20.98 4.24 -3.76
N GLN A 350 -19.97 4.02 -4.61
CA GLN A 350 -18.77 4.83 -4.59
C GLN A 350 -18.14 5.00 -5.97
N SER A 351 -17.40 6.09 -6.13
CA SER A 351 -16.52 6.29 -7.28
C SER A 351 -15.44 5.21 -7.34
N GLY A 352 -14.89 4.98 -8.54
CA GLY A 352 -13.75 4.10 -8.71
C GLY A 352 -12.48 4.65 -8.06
N THR A 353 -11.62 3.72 -7.65
CA THR A 353 -10.27 4.00 -7.15
C THR A 353 -9.36 4.41 -8.31
N PRO A 354 -8.40 5.31 -8.08
CA PRO A 354 -7.48 5.71 -9.13
C PRO A 354 -6.46 4.61 -9.45
N TYR A 355 -5.80 4.73 -10.59
CA TYR A 355 -4.69 3.86 -11.00
C TYR A 355 -3.71 4.60 -11.91
N THR A 356 -2.47 4.11 -11.93
CA THR A 356 -1.37 4.67 -12.74
C THR A 356 -1.18 3.89 -14.02
N ILE A 357 -0.82 4.55 -15.12
CA ILE A 357 -0.39 3.87 -16.34
C ILE A 357 1.13 3.69 -16.32
N PHE A 358 1.57 2.44 -16.39
CA PHE A 358 2.98 2.06 -16.34
C PHE A 358 3.54 1.78 -17.75
N SER A 359 4.81 2.14 -17.95
CA SER A 359 5.57 1.73 -19.14
C SER A 359 5.73 0.20 -19.19
N GLY A 360 5.69 -0.46 -18.03
CA GLY A 360 5.80 -1.93 -17.93
C GLY A 360 7.23 -2.46 -18.10
N ARG A 361 8.22 -1.57 -18.11
CA ARG A 361 9.66 -1.83 -18.22
C ARG A 361 10.41 -0.75 -17.43
N ASP A 362 11.61 -1.07 -16.95
CA ASP A 362 12.56 -0.10 -16.41
C ASP A 362 13.12 0.77 -17.55
N THR A 363 12.41 1.86 -17.88
CA THR A 363 12.83 2.86 -18.88
C THR A 363 13.80 3.85 -18.26
N SER A 364 13.75 4.08 -16.95
CA SER A 364 14.71 4.99 -16.29
C SER A 364 16.10 4.40 -16.12
N LEU A 365 16.24 3.07 -16.29
CA LEU A 365 17.49 2.32 -16.16
C LEU A 365 18.08 2.39 -14.75
N THR A 366 17.20 2.59 -13.76
CA THR A 366 17.53 2.76 -12.34
C THR A 366 17.30 1.49 -11.53
N THR A 367 16.82 0.41 -12.15
CA THR A 367 16.44 -0.86 -11.50
C THR A 367 15.28 -0.76 -10.49
N VAL A 368 14.63 0.41 -10.36
CA VAL A 368 13.44 0.58 -9.52
C VAL A 368 12.20 -0.02 -10.20
N GLY A 369 12.09 0.13 -11.53
CA GLY A 369 11.09 -0.58 -12.35
C GLY A 369 9.65 -0.09 -12.18
N LYS A 370 9.44 1.12 -11.66
CA LYS A 370 8.11 1.74 -11.46
C LYS A 370 7.83 2.88 -12.45
N ASP A 371 8.51 2.89 -13.58
CA ASP A 371 8.39 3.96 -14.57
C ASP A 371 6.98 4.02 -15.17
N THR A 372 6.47 5.24 -15.28
CA THR A 372 5.17 5.48 -15.87
C THR A 372 5.27 5.58 -17.39
N ALA A 373 4.15 5.50 -18.09
CA ALA A 373 4.09 5.81 -19.51
C ALA A 373 4.34 7.30 -19.78
N ASP A 374 4.50 7.64 -21.06
CA ASP A 374 4.42 9.00 -21.57
C ASP A 374 3.06 9.24 -22.25
N PRO A 375 2.47 10.44 -22.10
CA PRO A 375 1.28 10.81 -22.86
C PRO A 375 1.66 11.05 -24.33
N VAL A 376 0.78 10.67 -25.24
CA VAL A 376 0.91 11.00 -26.67
C VAL A 376 0.23 12.35 -26.92
N PRO A 377 0.94 13.38 -27.41
CA PRO A 377 0.34 14.69 -27.67
C PRO A 377 -0.88 14.61 -28.60
N GLY A 378 -1.94 15.34 -28.25
CA GLY A 378 -3.19 15.38 -29.03
C GLY A 378 -4.14 14.20 -28.82
N GLN A 379 -3.80 13.25 -27.93
CA GLN A 379 -4.67 12.12 -27.59
C GLN A 379 -5.31 12.31 -26.21
N ASP A 380 -6.63 12.29 -26.15
CA ASP A 380 -7.37 12.29 -24.88
C ASP A 380 -7.42 10.85 -24.31
N PRO A 381 -6.98 10.60 -23.07
CA PRO A 381 -7.12 9.29 -22.44
C PRO A 381 -8.58 8.90 -22.15
N ALA A 382 -9.50 9.86 -22.04
CA ALA A 382 -10.91 9.59 -21.82
C ALA A 382 -11.58 9.08 -23.11
N ILE A 383 -12.50 8.12 -22.94
CA ILE A 383 -13.42 7.70 -23.99
C ILE A 383 -14.84 7.97 -23.47
N SER A 384 -15.77 8.29 -24.37
CA SER A 384 -17.20 8.41 -24.03
C SER A 384 -17.67 7.26 -23.14
N GLY A 385 -18.43 7.60 -22.10
CA GLY A 385 -19.08 6.64 -21.22
C GLY A 385 -20.32 5.99 -21.82
N ASP A 386 -20.89 6.58 -22.88
CA ASP A 386 -22.07 6.06 -23.57
C ASP A 386 -21.63 5.04 -24.64
N ARG A 387 -21.29 3.83 -24.17
CA ARG A 387 -20.83 2.73 -25.02
C ARG A 387 -21.42 1.41 -24.56
N PRO A 388 -21.60 0.44 -25.47
CA PRO A 388 -21.93 -0.92 -25.10
C PRO A 388 -20.99 -1.47 -24.04
N ARG A 389 -21.54 -2.32 -23.16
CA ARG A 389 -20.77 -2.87 -22.05
C ARG A 389 -19.55 -3.68 -22.51
N GLY A 390 -19.70 -4.44 -23.59
CA GLY A 390 -18.60 -5.19 -24.20
C GLY A 390 -17.44 -4.28 -24.63
N ASP A 391 -17.75 -3.15 -25.27
CA ASP A 391 -16.74 -2.17 -25.69
C ASP A 391 -16.07 -1.47 -24.50
N THR A 392 -16.83 -1.20 -23.44
CA THR A 392 -16.30 -0.61 -22.21
C THR A 392 -15.29 -1.54 -21.53
N ILE A 393 -15.59 -2.84 -21.49
CA ILE A 393 -14.71 -3.88 -20.94
C ILE A 393 -13.49 -4.09 -21.85
N GLY A 394 -13.70 -4.11 -23.17
CA GLY A 394 -12.66 -4.33 -24.18
C GLY A 394 -11.72 -3.14 -24.39
N ARG A 395 -12.15 -1.93 -24.00
CA ARG A 395 -11.34 -0.70 -24.05
C ARG A 395 -11.91 0.33 -23.08
N TYR A 396 -11.41 0.37 -21.85
CA TYR A 396 -11.90 1.26 -20.82
C TYR A 396 -11.44 2.71 -21.00
N PHE A 397 -10.20 2.90 -21.44
CA PHE A 397 -9.59 4.20 -21.74
C PHE A 397 -8.92 4.17 -23.11
N ASN A 398 -8.57 5.34 -23.65
CA ASN A 398 -7.88 5.45 -24.93
C ASN A 398 -6.42 5.01 -24.75
N THR A 399 -6.12 3.77 -25.18
CA THR A 399 -4.78 3.21 -25.07
C THR A 399 -3.77 3.93 -25.96
N ALA A 400 -4.20 4.55 -27.06
CA ALA A 400 -3.35 5.34 -27.96
C ALA A 400 -2.93 6.68 -27.34
N ALA A 401 -3.52 7.08 -26.21
CA ALA A 401 -3.07 8.26 -25.46
C ALA A 401 -1.78 8.04 -24.67
N PHE A 402 -1.26 6.80 -24.66
CA PHE A 402 -0.10 6.43 -23.90
C PHE A 402 0.91 5.67 -24.76
N GLN A 403 2.19 5.94 -24.53
CA GLN A 403 3.29 5.20 -25.14
C GLN A 403 4.34 4.87 -24.07
N THR A 404 5.14 3.83 -24.33
CA THR A 404 6.28 3.51 -23.46
C THR A 404 7.19 4.73 -23.37
N ALA A 405 7.60 5.09 -22.16
CA ALA A 405 8.52 6.19 -21.96
C ALA A 405 9.88 5.92 -22.62
N ALA A 406 10.56 6.97 -23.06
CA ALA A 406 11.88 6.84 -23.66
C ALA A 406 12.91 6.28 -22.66
N ASP A 407 13.83 5.45 -23.13
CA ASP A 407 14.93 4.96 -22.29
C ASP A 407 15.78 6.12 -21.75
N GLY A 408 16.17 6.03 -20.49
CA GLY A 408 16.78 7.10 -19.70
C GLY A 408 15.76 8.02 -19.01
N THR A 409 14.45 7.78 -19.13
CA THR A 409 13.41 8.62 -18.53
C THR A 409 12.47 7.82 -17.61
N VAL A 410 11.89 8.51 -16.62
CA VAL A 410 10.96 7.91 -15.61
C VAL A 410 9.48 7.92 -16.04
N GLY A 411 9.19 8.47 -17.21
CA GLY A 411 7.84 8.73 -17.69
C GLY A 411 7.22 10.04 -17.18
N GLN A 412 6.25 10.55 -17.94
CA GLN A 412 5.57 11.82 -17.69
C GLN A 412 4.14 11.68 -17.18
N VAL A 413 3.51 10.50 -17.31
CA VAL A 413 2.18 10.27 -16.75
C VAL A 413 2.25 10.38 -15.22
N GLY A 414 1.42 11.25 -14.67
CA GLY A 414 1.29 11.40 -13.23
C GLY A 414 0.72 10.14 -12.58
N ARG A 415 1.22 9.84 -11.38
CA ARG A 415 0.69 8.75 -10.56
C ARG A 415 -0.81 8.94 -10.33
N ASN A 416 -1.56 7.86 -10.52
CA ASN A 416 -2.99 7.78 -10.23
C ASN A 416 -3.84 8.83 -10.97
N SER A 417 -3.47 9.09 -12.21
CA SER A 417 -4.09 10.07 -13.10
C SER A 417 -5.44 9.63 -13.68
N LEU A 418 -5.72 8.32 -13.75
CA LEU A 418 -7.00 7.78 -14.22
C LEU A 418 -7.79 7.16 -13.07
N ARG A 419 -9.11 7.07 -13.22
CA ARG A 419 -10.02 6.39 -12.27
C ARG A 419 -10.68 5.18 -12.89
N GLY A 420 -10.81 4.12 -12.10
CA GLY A 420 -11.47 2.90 -12.52
C GLY A 420 -13.00 2.97 -12.45
N PRO A 421 -13.67 1.85 -12.72
CA PRO A 421 -15.12 1.74 -12.65
C PRO A 421 -15.67 2.03 -11.24
N ALA A 422 -16.85 2.65 -11.19
CA ALA A 422 -17.59 2.83 -9.95
C ALA A 422 -18.01 1.48 -9.34
N TYR A 423 -18.24 1.48 -8.03
CA TYR A 423 -18.76 0.33 -7.30
C TYR A 423 -20.14 0.65 -6.74
N VAL A 424 -21.11 -0.24 -7.02
CA VAL A 424 -22.46 -0.16 -6.48
C VAL A 424 -22.89 -1.53 -6.00
N ASN A 425 -23.28 -1.63 -4.75
CA ASN A 425 -23.69 -2.89 -4.13
C ASN A 425 -24.93 -2.70 -3.27
N TRP A 426 -25.79 -3.72 -3.31
CA TRP A 426 -27.07 -3.76 -2.62
C TRP A 426 -27.17 -5.07 -1.87
N ASP A 427 -26.94 -5.03 -0.57
CA ASP A 427 -27.17 -6.16 0.32
C ASP A 427 -28.54 -6.00 0.96
N PHE A 428 -29.30 -7.08 1.01
CA PHE A 428 -30.68 -7.09 1.43
C PHE A 428 -30.95 -8.32 2.28
N ALA A 429 -31.71 -8.17 3.35
CA ALA A 429 -32.16 -9.29 4.14
C ALA A 429 -33.62 -9.17 4.52
N LEU A 430 -34.35 -10.27 4.40
CA LEU A 430 -35.72 -10.41 4.85
C LEU A 430 -35.74 -11.38 6.04
N PHE A 431 -36.12 -10.85 7.20
CA PHE A 431 -36.28 -11.63 8.42
C PHE A 431 -37.76 -11.84 8.70
N LYS A 432 -38.08 -13.03 9.20
CA LYS A 432 -39.42 -13.42 9.60
C LYS A 432 -39.38 -14.04 10.99
N ASP A 433 -40.03 -13.36 11.93
CA ASP A 433 -40.22 -13.87 13.28
C ASP A 433 -41.53 -14.66 13.38
N PHE A 434 -41.40 -15.92 13.79
CA PHE A 434 -42.50 -16.81 14.16
C PHE A 434 -42.54 -16.93 15.69
N PRO A 435 -43.40 -16.16 16.38
CA PRO A 435 -43.56 -16.32 17.82
C PRO A 435 -44.20 -17.68 18.13
N LEU A 436 -43.58 -18.43 19.05
CA LEU A 436 -44.08 -19.72 19.52
C LEU A 436 -44.93 -19.52 20.78
N SER A 437 -44.29 -19.14 21.89
CA SER A 437 -44.92 -18.77 23.17
C SER A 437 -43.91 -18.04 24.06
N GLU A 438 -44.35 -17.51 25.21
CA GLU A 438 -43.44 -16.91 26.19
C GLU A 438 -42.39 -17.90 26.73
N ARG A 439 -42.75 -19.19 26.87
CA ARG A 439 -41.84 -20.25 27.31
C ARG A 439 -40.83 -20.69 26.25
N TRP A 440 -41.23 -20.67 24.98
CA TRP A 440 -40.46 -21.22 23.87
C TRP A 440 -39.85 -20.15 22.95
N GLY A 441 -40.06 -18.87 23.27
CA GLY A 441 -39.56 -17.73 22.52
C GLY A 441 -40.09 -17.67 21.07
N LYS A 442 -39.18 -17.48 20.11
CA LYS A 442 -39.49 -17.33 18.69
C LYS A 442 -38.50 -18.07 17.78
N ILE A 443 -38.97 -18.51 16.64
CA ILE A 443 -38.12 -18.96 15.53
C ILE A 443 -37.99 -17.81 14.54
N GLN A 444 -36.77 -17.42 14.22
CA GLN A 444 -36.48 -16.41 13.21
C GLN A 444 -35.92 -17.08 11.96
N PHE A 445 -36.62 -16.93 10.85
CA PHE A 445 -36.11 -17.26 9.52
C PHE A 445 -35.43 -16.03 8.92
N ARG A 446 -34.26 -16.23 8.32
CA ARG A 446 -33.45 -15.19 7.68
C ARG A 446 -33.17 -15.58 6.25
N ASN A 447 -33.40 -14.64 5.36
CA ASN A 447 -33.01 -14.79 3.97
C ASN A 447 -32.22 -13.56 3.55
N GLU A 448 -30.94 -13.76 3.25
CA GLU A 448 -29.93 -12.72 3.07
C GLU A 448 -29.34 -12.82 1.66
N TYR A 449 -29.31 -11.69 0.98
CA TYR A 449 -28.83 -11.54 -0.38
C TYR A 449 -27.70 -10.52 -0.36
N PHE A 450 -26.52 -10.94 -0.79
CA PHE A 450 -25.41 -10.03 -1.09
C PHE A 450 -25.44 -9.74 -2.58
N ASN A 451 -25.39 -8.46 -2.94
CA ASN A 451 -25.59 -8.02 -4.32
C ASN A 451 -26.92 -8.54 -4.93
N ILE A 452 -28.06 -8.19 -4.31
CA ILE A 452 -29.40 -8.70 -4.69
C ILE A 452 -29.74 -8.49 -6.17
N PHE A 453 -29.25 -7.42 -6.80
CA PHE A 453 -29.48 -7.14 -8.22
C PHE A 453 -28.47 -7.84 -9.14
N ASN A 454 -27.48 -8.55 -8.61
CA ASN A 454 -26.35 -9.10 -9.37
C ASN A 454 -25.67 -8.04 -10.25
N GLN A 455 -25.49 -6.83 -9.70
CA GLN A 455 -24.75 -5.76 -10.34
C GLN A 455 -23.30 -6.22 -10.48
N VAL A 456 -22.82 -6.36 -11.72
CA VAL A 456 -21.42 -6.71 -11.95
C VAL A 456 -20.53 -5.50 -11.64
N ASN A 457 -19.72 -5.65 -10.61
CA ASN A 457 -18.77 -4.65 -10.13
C ASN A 457 -17.37 -4.95 -10.69
N PHE A 458 -16.86 -4.08 -11.55
CA PHE A 458 -15.57 -4.29 -12.22
C PHE A 458 -14.37 -3.88 -11.36
N ARG A 459 -13.23 -4.53 -11.57
CA ARG A 459 -11.93 -4.04 -11.09
C ARG A 459 -11.33 -3.05 -12.10
N ASN A 460 -10.22 -2.41 -11.71
CA ASN A 460 -9.48 -1.52 -12.59
C ASN A 460 -9.01 -2.25 -13.87
N PRO A 461 -8.91 -1.55 -15.00
CA PRO A 461 -8.38 -2.12 -16.23
C PRO A 461 -6.88 -2.43 -16.11
N VAL A 462 -6.39 -3.30 -17.00
CA VAL A 462 -4.96 -3.55 -17.18
C VAL A 462 -4.27 -2.25 -17.58
N ASN A 463 -3.26 -1.87 -16.81
CA ASN A 463 -2.66 -0.52 -16.81
C ASN A 463 -1.17 -0.50 -17.14
N SER A 464 -0.61 -1.62 -17.62
CA SER A 464 0.77 -1.71 -18.09
C SER A 464 0.82 -1.85 -19.61
N ILE A 465 1.60 -1.00 -20.28
CA ILE A 465 1.78 -1.07 -21.74
C ILE A 465 2.41 -2.40 -22.16
N ALA A 466 3.30 -2.96 -21.32
CA ALA A 466 3.91 -4.26 -21.55
C ALA A 466 2.91 -5.44 -21.57
N SER A 467 1.65 -5.22 -21.19
CA SER A 467 0.58 -6.23 -21.30
C SER A 467 -0.01 -6.36 -22.72
N GLY A 468 0.49 -5.61 -23.70
CA GLY A 468 0.12 -5.75 -25.11
C GLY A 468 -1.38 -5.62 -25.35
N ALA A 469 -1.99 -6.62 -26.00
CA ALA A 469 -3.42 -6.62 -26.33
C ALA A 469 -4.36 -6.63 -25.11
N ALA A 470 -3.84 -6.85 -23.89
CA ALA A 470 -4.62 -6.74 -22.67
C ALA A 470 -4.68 -5.30 -22.13
N PHE A 471 -3.75 -4.42 -22.52
CA PHE A 471 -3.70 -3.03 -22.05
C PHE A 471 -5.02 -2.30 -22.34
N GLY A 472 -5.59 -1.65 -21.32
CA GLY A 472 -6.89 -0.98 -21.41
C GLY A 472 -8.11 -1.87 -21.23
N LYS A 473 -7.96 -3.19 -21.06
CA LYS A 473 -9.08 -4.12 -20.84
C LYS A 473 -9.39 -4.33 -19.37
N ILE A 474 -10.67 -4.53 -19.04
CA ILE A 474 -11.11 -5.03 -17.74
C ILE A 474 -11.18 -6.55 -17.81
N LEU A 475 -10.38 -7.24 -17.00
CA LEU A 475 -10.29 -8.71 -17.01
C LEU A 475 -10.79 -9.36 -15.70
N ALA A 476 -11.22 -8.55 -14.73
CA ALA A 476 -11.64 -9.05 -13.42
C ALA A 476 -12.84 -8.28 -12.86
N THR A 477 -13.65 -8.99 -12.07
CA THR A 477 -14.80 -8.47 -11.35
C THR A 477 -14.66 -8.70 -9.84
N ARG A 478 -15.55 -8.10 -9.07
CA ARG A 478 -15.82 -8.47 -7.67
C ARG A 478 -16.90 -9.56 -7.63
N ASP A 479 -17.23 -9.99 -6.41
CA ASP A 479 -18.12 -11.13 -6.19
C ASP A 479 -19.52 -10.91 -6.80
N PRO A 480 -20.11 -11.97 -7.38
CA PRO A 480 -21.47 -11.93 -7.89
C PRO A 480 -22.48 -12.02 -6.73
N ARG A 481 -23.76 -12.15 -7.07
CA ARG A 481 -24.80 -12.41 -6.07
C ARG A 481 -24.50 -13.67 -5.25
N PHE A 482 -24.61 -13.55 -3.93
CA PHE A 482 -24.54 -14.66 -2.98
C PHE A 482 -25.79 -14.65 -2.10
N ILE A 483 -26.38 -15.82 -1.84
CA ILE A 483 -27.63 -15.96 -1.08
C ILE A 483 -27.40 -16.93 0.07
N GLN A 484 -27.83 -16.54 1.27
CA GLN A 484 -27.81 -17.40 2.44
C GLN A 484 -29.16 -17.46 3.15
N PHE A 485 -29.41 -18.61 3.76
CA PHE A 485 -30.61 -18.91 4.53
C PHE A 485 -30.19 -19.27 5.94
N GLY A 486 -30.89 -18.74 6.93
CA GLY A 486 -30.64 -19.03 8.33
C GLY A 486 -31.94 -19.31 9.07
N LEU A 487 -31.92 -20.29 9.96
CA LEU A 487 -32.99 -20.52 10.92
C LEU A 487 -32.39 -20.40 12.32
N LYS A 488 -32.93 -19.50 13.13
CA LYS A 488 -32.48 -19.27 14.50
C LYS A 488 -33.64 -19.46 15.46
N TRP A 489 -33.48 -20.34 16.44
CA TRP A 489 -34.38 -20.40 17.58
C TRP A 489 -33.84 -19.46 18.67
N ILE A 490 -34.69 -18.54 19.12
CA ILE A 490 -34.38 -17.52 20.13
C ILE A 490 -35.33 -17.80 21.30
N PHE A 491 -34.78 -18.36 22.37
CA PHE A 491 -35.50 -18.72 23.60
C PHE A 491 -35.49 -17.57 24.61
#